data_AF-M0C196-F1
#
_entry.id   AF-M0C196-F1
#
_cell.length_a   1.000
_cell.length_b   1.000
_cell.length_c   1.000
_cell.angle_alpha   90.00
_cell.angle_beta   90.00
_cell.angle_gamma   90.00
#
_symmetry.space_group_name_H-M   'P 1'
#
loop_
_entity.id
_entity.type
_entity.pdbx_description
1 polymer ?
#
loop_
_entity_poly.entity_id
_entity_poly.type
_entity_poly.pdbx_seq_one_letter_code
_entity_poly.pdbx_strand_id
1 'polypeptide(L)'
;MTIVGRGVPSSFEITVDGEIEMDAADPVEEATVVSGSVAEGTIDVGVQRFRFDGQVTNVHVVDWNGNAVPESSSVPDVHVDYGVPQR
;
A
#
# COMPACT_ATOMS: atom_id res chain seq x y z
N MET A 1 -6.63 2.75 -4.48
CA MET A 1 -6.12 1.79 -3.47
C MET A 1 -5.76 2.54 -2.20
N THR A 2 -5.96 1.90 -1.04
CA THR A 2 -5.65 2.49 0.26
C THR A 2 -4.98 1.46 1.16
N ILE A 3 -3.87 1.85 1.79
CA ILE A 3 -3.15 1.05 2.79
C ILE A 3 -3.29 1.76 4.14
N VAL A 4 -3.67 1.02 5.18
CA VAL A 4 -3.90 1.56 6.53
C VAL A 4 -2.97 0.88 7.53
N GLY A 5 -2.07 1.67 8.12
CA GLY A 5 -1.14 1.20 9.14
C GLY A 5 -1.84 0.81 10.44
N ARG A 6 -1.27 -0.15 11.17
CA ARG A 6 -1.85 -0.71 12.41
C ARG A 6 -1.11 -0.33 13.69
N GLY A 7 -0.19 0.62 13.63
CA GLY A 7 0.63 1.06 14.77
C GLY A 7 1.90 0.23 14.98
N VAL A 8 2.26 -0.62 14.02
CA VAL A 8 3.50 -1.39 14.00
C VAL A 8 4.16 -1.18 12.65
N PRO A 9 5.47 -0.87 12.62
CA PRO A 9 6.18 -0.72 11.36
C PRO A 9 6.00 -1.93 10.47
N SER A 10 5.65 -1.67 9.22
CA SER A 10 5.29 -2.71 8.25
C SER A 10 5.74 -2.29 6.88
N SER A 11 6.04 -3.26 6.02
CA SER A 11 6.45 -3.02 4.65
C SER A 11 5.38 -3.49 3.68
N PHE A 12 5.21 -2.78 2.59
CA PHE A 12 4.35 -3.17 1.49
C PHE A 12 5.07 -3.08 0.15
N GLU A 13 4.71 -3.97 -0.76
CA GLU A 13 5.01 -3.92 -2.18
C GLU A 13 3.72 -4.24 -2.95
N ILE A 14 3.34 -3.36 -3.85
CA ILE A 14 2.16 -3.52 -4.70
C ILE A 14 2.58 -3.42 -6.16
N THR A 15 2.11 -4.37 -6.98
CA THR A 15 2.28 -4.32 -8.43
C THR A 15 0.93 -4.26 -9.13
N VAL A 16 0.82 -3.41 -10.14
CA VAL A 16 -0.31 -3.34 -11.07
C VAL A 16 0.14 -3.68 -12.50
N ASP A 17 -0.79 -4.01 -13.40
CA ASP A 17 -0.48 -4.20 -14.83
C ASP A 17 -0.54 -2.89 -15.66
N GLY A 18 -0.97 -1.79 -15.05
CA GLY A 18 -0.94 -0.43 -15.59
C GLY A 18 0.08 0.46 -14.90
N GLU A 19 -0.27 1.73 -14.71
CA GLU A 19 0.51 2.71 -13.94
C GLU A 19 -0.06 2.84 -12.52
N ILE A 20 0.81 3.10 -11.55
CA ILE A 20 0.43 3.43 -10.18
C ILE A 20 1.09 4.74 -9.78
N GLU A 21 0.34 5.59 -9.11
CA GLU A 21 0.79 6.90 -8.64
C GLU A 21 0.33 7.15 -7.21
N MET A 22 1.12 7.94 -6.47
CA MET A 22 0.73 8.39 -5.15
C MET A 22 -0.32 9.50 -5.25
N ASP A 23 -1.48 9.30 -4.62
CA ASP A 23 -2.57 10.29 -4.60
C ASP A 23 -2.46 11.24 -3.42
N ALA A 24 -2.28 10.66 -2.22
CA ALA A 24 -2.16 11.38 -0.97
C ALA A 24 -1.51 10.48 0.08
N ALA A 25 -0.63 11.05 0.89
CA ALA A 25 -0.12 10.45 2.13
C ALA A 25 -0.60 11.30 3.32
N ASP A 26 -0.95 10.65 4.43
CA ASP A 26 -1.04 11.34 5.72
C ASP A 26 0.38 11.76 6.16
N PRO A 27 0.60 12.95 6.76
CA PRO A 27 1.89 13.65 6.72
C PRO A 27 3.02 13.07 7.61
N VAL A 28 2.99 11.79 7.95
CA VAL A 28 4.16 11.11 8.49
C VAL A 28 5.11 10.88 7.31
N GLU A 29 6.35 11.36 7.38
CA GLU A 29 7.36 11.16 6.32
C GLU A 29 7.72 9.67 6.20
N GLU A 30 6.89 8.91 5.49
CA GLU A 30 7.10 7.50 5.20
C GLU A 30 7.68 7.37 3.78
N ALA A 31 8.79 6.63 3.68
CA ALA A 31 9.55 6.47 2.44
C ALA A 31 8.83 5.53 1.48
N THR A 32 7.80 6.04 0.81
CA THR A 32 7.14 5.33 -0.29
C THR A 32 7.77 5.73 -1.62
N VAL A 33 8.22 4.73 -2.38
CA VAL A 33 8.76 4.88 -3.73
C VAL A 33 7.75 4.32 -4.73
N VAL A 34 7.49 5.08 -5.78
CA VAL A 34 6.62 4.66 -6.88
C VAL A 34 7.43 4.64 -8.17
N SER A 35 7.48 3.49 -8.82
CA SER A 35 8.28 3.23 -10.03
C SER A 35 7.42 2.57 -11.11
N GLY A 36 6.74 3.38 -11.92
CA GLY A 36 5.89 2.91 -13.02
C GLY A 36 4.68 2.12 -12.53
N SER A 37 4.80 0.79 -12.54
CA SER A 37 3.73 -0.15 -12.16
C SER A 37 3.88 -0.72 -10.75
N VAL A 38 4.88 -0.27 -9.99
CA VAL A 38 5.20 -0.78 -8.65
C VAL A 38 5.20 0.36 -7.64
N ALA A 39 4.58 0.13 -6.49
CA ALA A 39 4.69 0.99 -5.31
C ALA A 39 5.21 0.17 -4.13
N GLU A 40 6.30 0.63 -3.53
CA GLU A 40 6.93 0.01 -2.38
C GLU A 40 7.13 1.03 -1.27
N GLY A 41 7.01 0.62 -0.02
CA GLY A 41 7.19 1.53 1.10
C GLY A 41 7.00 0.88 2.45
N THR A 42 7.09 1.72 3.46
CA THR A 42 6.82 1.35 4.86
C THR A 42 5.64 2.14 5.39
N ILE A 43 4.86 1.52 6.27
CA ILE A 43 3.79 2.20 7.00
C ILE A 43 3.73 1.71 8.45
N ASP A 44 3.68 2.64 9.39
CA ASP A 44 3.52 2.38 10.81
C ASP A 44 2.08 2.69 11.22
N VAL A 45 1.69 3.97 11.06
CA VAL A 45 0.36 4.53 11.36
C VAL A 45 -0.12 5.37 10.18
N GLY A 46 -1.42 5.64 10.11
CA GLY A 46 -1.97 6.53 9.10
C GLY A 46 -2.42 5.80 7.85
N VAL A 47 -2.47 6.54 6.74
CA VAL A 47 -3.10 6.09 5.49
C VAL A 47 -2.28 6.52 4.29
N GLN A 48 -1.93 5.55 3.44
CA GLN A 48 -1.34 5.80 2.13
C GLN A 48 -2.38 5.54 1.04
N ARG A 49 -2.60 6.51 0.15
CA ARG A 49 -3.53 6.38 -0.98
C ARG A 49 -2.79 6.42 -2.31
N PHE A 50 -3.19 5.51 -3.20
CA PHE A 50 -2.67 5.40 -4.54
C PHE A 50 -3.82 5.40 -5.56
N ARG A 51 -3.58 6.06 -6.68
CA ARG A 51 -4.34 5.84 -7.92
C ARG A 51 -3.59 4.85 -8.77
N PHE A 52 -4.32 4.03 -9.49
CA PHE A 52 -3.73 3.08 -10.41
C PHE A 52 -4.68 2.79 -11.57
N ASP A 53 -4.10 2.43 -12.69
CA ASP A 53 -4.81 1.91 -13.85
C ASP A 53 -4.65 0.38 -13.94
N GLY A 54 -5.60 -0.27 -14.60
CA GLY A 54 -5.55 -1.71 -14.83
C GLY A 54 -5.95 -2.55 -13.61
N GLN A 55 -5.25 -3.67 -13.39
CA GLN A 55 -5.49 -4.66 -12.36
C GLN A 55 -4.31 -4.74 -11.39
N VAL A 56 -4.60 -4.92 -10.11
CA VAL A 56 -3.59 -5.29 -9.11
C VAL A 56 -3.17 -6.73 -9.36
N THR A 57 -1.89 -6.95 -9.61
CA THR A 57 -1.31 -8.27 -9.92
C THR A 57 -0.52 -8.85 -8.76
N ASN A 58 -0.04 -8.02 -7.82
CA ASN A 58 0.60 -8.46 -6.60
C ASN A 58 0.27 -7.53 -5.43
N VAL A 59 0.00 -8.13 -4.27
CA VAL A 59 -0.08 -7.44 -2.98
C VAL A 59 0.76 -8.25 -1.99
N HIS A 60 1.91 -7.70 -1.59
CA HIS A 60 2.77 -8.27 -0.58
C HIS A 60 2.92 -7.29 0.58
N VAL A 61 2.42 -7.70 1.75
CA VAL A 61 2.44 -6.85 2.95
C VAL A 61 2.82 -7.70 4.15
N VAL A 62 3.78 -7.20 4.93
CA VAL A 62 4.32 -7.89 6.10
C VAL A 62 4.53 -6.93 7.26
N ASP A 63 4.48 -7.45 8.48
CA ASP A 63 4.86 -6.69 9.67
C ASP A 63 6.39 -6.50 9.76
N TRP A 64 6.85 -5.78 10.80
CA TRP A 64 8.27 -5.54 11.06
C TRP A 64 9.15 -6.81 11.12
N ASN A 65 8.56 -7.96 11.48
CA ASN A 65 9.26 -9.23 11.57
C ASN A 65 9.18 -10.05 10.27
N GLY A 66 8.54 -9.52 9.22
CA GLY A 66 8.35 -10.21 7.95
C GLY A 66 7.18 -11.19 7.92
N ASN A 67 6.29 -11.18 8.92
CA ASN A 67 5.14 -12.08 8.94
C ASN A 67 3.96 -11.48 8.14
N ALA A 68 3.30 -12.31 7.35
CA ALA A 68 2.09 -11.95 6.61
C ALA A 68 0.82 -12.39 7.37
N VAL A 69 -0.36 -12.09 6.81
CA VAL A 69 -1.62 -12.66 7.31
C VAL A 69 -1.72 -14.15 6.97
N PRO A 70 -2.28 -15.00 7.87
CA PRO A 70 -2.90 -14.67 9.15
C PRO A 70 -1.93 -14.73 10.36
N GLU A 71 -0.62 -14.88 10.14
CA GLU A 71 0.37 -15.11 11.19
C GLU A 71 0.59 -13.90 12.10
N SER A 72 0.29 -12.69 11.59
CA SER A 72 0.36 -11.45 12.35
C SER A 72 -0.88 -10.58 12.14
N SER A 73 -1.44 -10.10 13.25
CA SER A 73 -2.54 -9.12 13.24
C SER A 73 -2.05 -7.68 13.04
N SER A 74 -0.73 -7.47 13.07
CA SER A 74 -0.09 -6.17 12.92
C SER A 74 0.08 -5.76 11.45
N VAL A 75 -0.15 -6.69 10.52
CA VAL A 75 -0.08 -6.43 9.08
C VAL A 75 -1.12 -5.36 8.69
N PRO A 76 -0.73 -4.33 7.92
CA PRO A 76 -1.62 -3.30 7.41
C PRO A 76 -2.83 -3.85 6.67
N ASP A 77 -3.94 -3.10 6.73
CA ASP A 77 -5.09 -3.38 5.89
C ASP A 77 -4.91 -2.77 4.50
N VAL A 78 -5.17 -3.56 3.45
CA VAL A 78 -5.15 -3.09 2.06
C VAL A 78 -6.56 -3.13 1.49
N HIS A 79 -7.06 -1.99 1.05
CA HIS A 79 -8.31 -1.85 0.32
C HIS A 79 -8.02 -1.52 -1.15
N VAL A 80 -8.60 -2.32 -2.05
CA VAL A 80 -8.49 -2.15 -3.49
C VAL A 80 -9.88 -1.91 -4.07
N ASP A 81 -10.09 -0.70 -4.58
CA ASP A 81 -11.34 -0.28 -5.20
C ASP A 81 -11.13 -0.09 -6.70
N TYR A 82 -11.98 -0.72 -7.51
CA TYR A 82 -12.00 -0.59 -8.96
C TYR A 82 -13.18 0.27 -9.43
N GLY A 83 -13.03 0.95 -10.58
CA GLY A 83 -14.11 1.72 -11.19
C GLY A 83 -14.47 3.01 -10.44
N VAL A 84 -13.57 3.52 -9.59
CA VAL A 84 -13.74 4.80 -8.92
C VAL A 84 -13.59 5.96 -9.94
N PRO A 85 -14.54 6.91 -10.01
CA PRO A 85 -14.43 8.05 -10.93
C PRO A 85 -13.19 8.88 -10.59
N GLN A 86 -12.36 9.18 -11.60
CA GLN A 86 -11.30 10.17 -11.47
C GLN A 86 -11.96 11.55 -11.31
N ARG A 87 -11.74 12.21 -10.16
CA ARG A 87 -12.35 13.49 -9.82
C ARG A 87 -11.62 14.67 -10.45
#